data_AF-A0A7Y2CMA9-F1
#
_entry.id   AF-A0A7Y2CMA9-F1
#
_cell.length_a   1.000
_cell.length_b   1.000
_cell.length_c   1.000
_cell.angle_alpha   90.00
_cell.angle_beta   90.00
_cell.angle_gamma   90.00
#
_symmetry.space_group_name_H-M   'P 1'
#
loop_
_entity.id
_entity.type
_entity.pdbx_description
1 polymer ?
#
loop_
_entity_poly.entity_id
_entity_poly.type
_entity_poly.pdbx_seq_one_letter_code
_entity_poly.pdbx_strand_id
1 'polypeptide(L)' 'MTPRTILGVFAHPDDESMGPGATLAKHAAAGHRVAVLT' A
#
# COMPACT_ATOMS: atom_id res chain seq x y z
N MET A 1 0.49 17.05 -8.27
CA MET A 1 -0.64 16.26 -7.76
C MET A 1 -0.58 16.29 -6.24
N THR A 2 -1.72 16.42 -5.55
CA THR A 2 -1.75 16.46 -4.07
C THR A 2 -1.38 15.08 -3.50
N PRO A 3 -0.42 14.97 -2.56
CA PRO A 3 -0.05 13.71 -1.93
C PRO A 3 -1.27 13.04 -1.27
N ARG A 4 -1.40 11.73 -1.45
CA ARG A 4 -2.48 10.92 -0.86
C ARG A 4 -1.95 10.04 0.28
N THR A 5 -2.83 9.64 1.18
CA THR A 5 -2.55 8.60 2.18
C THR A 5 -3.36 7.36 1.84
N ILE A 6 -2.72 6.20 1.83
CA ILE A 6 -3.32 4.89 1.55
C ILE A 6 -3.05 3.97 2.75
N LEU A 7 -4.10 3.28 3.21
CA LEU A 7 -4.02 2.22 4.19
C LEU A 7 -4.52 0.92 3.54
N GLY A 8 -3.64 -0.07 3.41
CA GLY A 8 -4.04 -1.43 3.06
C GLY A 8 -4.37 -2.22 4.33
N VAL A 9 -5.51 -2.90 4.36
CA VAL A 9 -5.96 -3.72 5.49
C VAL A 9 -6.06 -5.16 5.02
N PHE A 10 -5.35 -6.06 5.69
CA PHE A 10 -5.18 -7.44 5.26
C PHE A 10 -5.40 -8.42 6.42
N ALA A 11 -5.60 -9.70 6.10
CA ALA A 11 -5.95 -10.71 7.09
C ALA A 11 -4.71 -11.43 7.65
N HIS A 12 -3.73 -11.72 6.80
CA HIS A 12 -2.51 -12.42 7.18
C HIS A 12 -1.27 -11.64 6.76
N PRO A 13 -0.13 -11.85 7.42
CA PRO A 13 1.15 -11.40 6.89
C PRO A 13 1.32 -11.90 5.45
N ASP A 14 1.83 -11.04 4.59
CA ASP A 14 2.17 -11.29 3.17
C ASP A 14 1.01 -11.10 2.18
N ASP A 15 -0.25 -10.98 2.64
CA ASP A 15 -1.40 -10.66 1.78
C ASP A 15 -1.21 -9.30 1.08
N GLU A 16 -0.57 -8.33 1.74
CA GLU A 16 -0.29 -7.01 1.18
C GLU A 16 0.68 -7.07 0.00
N SER A 17 1.58 -8.06 0.03
CA SER A 17 2.61 -8.29 -0.97
C SER A 17 2.09 -9.17 -2.12
N MET A 18 1.33 -10.22 -1.80
CA MET A 18 0.78 -11.18 -2.77
C MET A 18 -0.40 -10.64 -3.57
N GLY A 19 -1.24 -9.80 -2.96
CA GLY A 19 -2.38 -9.18 -3.64
C GLY A 19 -1.99 -7.85 -4.28
N PRO A 20 -2.11 -6.72 -3.58
CA PRO A 20 -1.93 -5.39 -4.17
C PRO A 20 -0.50 -4.87 -4.11
N GLY A 21 0.52 -5.72 -3.91
CA GLY A 21 1.91 -5.29 -3.66
C GLY A 21 2.44 -4.30 -4.71
N ALA A 22 2.25 -4.59 -6.00
CA ALA A 22 2.65 -3.70 -7.08
C ALA A 22 1.87 -2.36 -7.07
N THR A 23 0.59 -2.39 -6.70
CA THR A 23 -0.25 -1.19 -6.59
C THR A 23 0.21 -0.29 -5.44
N LEU A 24 0.51 -0.88 -4.27
CA LEU A 24 1.05 -0.16 -3.11
C LEU A 24 2.43 0.44 -3.45
N ALA A 25 3.31 -0.33 -4.10
CA ALA A 25 4.62 0.13 -4.55
C ALA A 25 4.52 1.31 -5.54
N LYS A 26 3.58 1.23 -6.51
CA LYS A 26 3.32 2.34 -7.44
C LYS A 26 2.94 3.63 -6.71
N HIS A 27 2.11 3.54 -5.67
CA HIS A 27 1.71 4.70 -4.89
C HIS A 27 2.84 5.25 -4.02
N ALA A 28 3.63 4.39 -3.38
CA ALA A 28 4.82 4.80 -2.66
C ALA A 28 5.82 5.52 -3.59
N ALA A 29 6.07 4.98 -4.78
CA ALA A 29 6.94 5.58 -5.79
C ALA A 29 6.41 6.94 -6.30
N ALA A 30 5.10 7.15 -6.30
CA ALA A 30 4.47 8.43 -6.60
C ALA A 30 4.52 9.45 -5.44
N GLY A 31 5.17 9.12 -4.31
CA GLY A 31 5.29 9.99 -3.15
C GLY A 31 4.06 10.01 -2.24
N HIS A 32 3.16 9.04 -2.37
CA HIS A 32 2.05 8.89 -1.42
C HIS A 32 2.53 8.24 -0.13
N ARG A 33 1.87 8.57 0.99
CA ARG A 33 2.06 7.82 2.23
C ARG A 33 1.30 6.51 2.15
N VAL A 34 2.00 5.39 2.28
CA VAL A 34 1.42 4.04 2.30
C VAL A 34 1.67 3.42 3.66
N ALA A 35 0.63 2.85 4.27
CA ALA A 35 0.72 2.06 5.49
C ALA A 35 -0.05 0.74 5.29
N VAL A 36 0.36 -0.28 6.04
CA VAL A 36 -0.24 -1.61 6.04
C VAL A 36 -0.72 -1.89 7.46
N LEU A 37 -1.95 -2.37 7.58
CA LEU A 37 -2.48 -3.01 8.77
C LEU A 37 -2.74 -4.47 8.44
N THR A 38 -2.17 -5.33 9.28
CA THR A 38 -2.33 -6.77 9.22
C THR A 38 -2.89 -7.22 10.56
#